data_AF-A0A5B8NR28-F1
#
_entry.id   AF-A0A5B8NR28-F1
#
_cell.length_a   1.000
_cell.length_b   1.000
_cell.length_c   1.000
_cell.angle_alpha   90.00
_cell.angle_beta   90.00
_cell.angle_gamma   90.00
#
_symmetry.space_group_name_H-M   'P 1'
#
loop_
_entity.id
_entity.type
_entity.pdbx_description
1 polymer ?
#
loop_
_entity_poly.entity_id
_entity_poly.type
_entity_poly.pdbx_seq_one_letter_code
_entity_poly.pdbx_strand_id
1 'polypeptide(L)'
;MSNLSLSNLDPDLEKRLQIIASHHGRSIEEEVKVILEEMLMARDQVDNLADLARYWFGNDGVELETHPSVFPQTEAELDCDYFRH
;
A
#
# COMPACT_ATOMS: atom_id res chain seq x y z
N MET A 1 -19.71 -2.48 -22.99
CA MET A 1 -20.56 -1.50 -22.30
C MET A 1 -21.37 -2.25 -21.26
N SER A 2 -20.84 -2.30 -20.05
CA SER A 2 -21.50 -2.95 -18.92
C SER A 2 -22.16 -1.84 -18.14
N ASN A 3 -23.48 -1.85 -18.01
CA ASN A 3 -24.20 -0.87 -17.21
C ASN A 3 -24.21 -1.38 -15.76
N LEU A 4 -23.62 -0.62 -14.84
CA LEU A 4 -23.64 -0.87 -13.40
C LEU A 4 -24.64 0.11 -12.77
N SER A 5 -25.75 -0.41 -12.25
CA SER A 5 -26.70 0.39 -11.48
C SER A 5 -26.44 0.20 -9.98
N LEU A 6 -26.05 1.27 -9.30
CA LEU A 6 -25.93 1.30 -7.85
C LEU A 6 -27.26 1.79 -7.26
N SER A 7 -27.95 0.91 -6.55
CA SER A 7 -29.22 1.20 -5.87
C SER A 7 -29.02 1.14 -4.36
N ASN A 8 -29.87 1.85 -3.61
CA ASN A 8 -29.81 1.93 -2.14
C ASN A 8 -28.49 2.50 -1.60
N LEU A 9 -27.95 3.53 -2.26
CA LEU A 9 -26.85 4.32 -1.69
C LEU A 9 -27.34 5.09 -0.48
N ASP A 10 -26.49 5.16 0.54
CA ASP A 10 -26.74 6.03 1.69
C ASP A 10 -26.86 7.50 1.21
N PRO A 11 -27.87 8.25 1.67
CA PRO A 11 -28.11 9.61 1.19
C PRO A 11 -26.97 10.60 1.52
N ASP A 12 -26.17 10.33 2.57
CA ASP A 12 -24.96 11.10 2.84
C ASP A 12 -23.86 10.76 1.83
N LEU A 13 -23.73 9.48 1.50
CA LEU A 13 -22.77 9.01 0.50
C LEU A 13 -23.08 9.56 -0.90
N GLU A 14 -24.35 9.59 -1.30
CA GLU A 14 -24.80 10.18 -2.57
C GLU A 14 -24.41 11.66 -2.67
N LYS A 15 -24.66 12.44 -1.60
CA LYS A 15 -24.27 13.86 -1.54
C LYS A 15 -22.77 14.06 -1.64
N ARG A 16 -21.98 13.27 -0.90
CA ARG A 16 -20.52 13.33 -0.95
C ARG A 16 -20.01 13.02 -2.34
N LEU A 17 -20.54 11.99 -2.98
CA LEU A 17 -20.20 11.61 -4.34
C LEU A 17 -20.51 12.73 -5.34
N GLN A 18 -21.67 13.40 -5.19
CA GLN A 18 -22.05 14.53 -6.04
C GLN A 18 -21.13 15.75 -5.85
N ILE A 19 -20.72 16.04 -4.61
CA ILE A 19 -19.76 17.12 -4.31
C ILE A 19 -18.41 16.83 -4.97
N ILE A 20 -17.90 15.60 -4.84
CA ILE A 20 -16.62 15.20 -5.42
C ILE A 20 -16.68 15.23 -6.96
N ALA A 21 -17.75 14.69 -7.56
CA ALA A 21 -17.96 14.74 -9.00
C ALA A 21 -17.99 16.19 -9.52
N SER A 22 -18.69 17.08 -8.81
CA SER A 22 -18.74 18.51 -9.16
C SER A 22 -17.37 19.18 -9.05
N HIS A 23 -16.60 18.83 -8.03
CA HIS A 23 -15.24 19.33 -7.83
C HIS A 23 -14.29 18.87 -8.96
N HIS A 24 -14.42 17.63 -9.42
CA HIS A 24 -13.62 17.07 -10.51
C HIS A 24 -14.16 17.42 -11.92
N GLY A 25 -15.30 18.12 -12.01
CA GLY A 25 -15.93 18.48 -13.29
C GLY A 25 -16.47 17.29 -14.07
N ARG A 26 -16.85 16.22 -13.36
CA ARG A 26 -17.32 14.94 -13.92
C ARG A 26 -18.78 14.70 -13.61
N SER A 27 -19.41 13.82 -14.39
CA SER A 27 -20.72 13.28 -14.01
C SER A 27 -20.56 12.34 -12.81
N ILE A 28 -21.64 12.12 -12.06
CA ILE A 28 -21.65 11.17 -10.94
C ILE A 28 -21.24 9.78 -11.41
N GLU A 29 -21.73 9.33 -12.57
CA GLU A 29 -21.41 8.03 -13.15
C GLU A 29 -19.91 7.90 -13.48
N GLU A 30 -19.33 8.93 -14.11
CA GLU A 30 -17.91 8.96 -14.46
C GLU A 30 -17.04 8.96 -13.19
N GLU A 31 -17.45 9.69 -12.16
CA GLU A 31 -16.73 9.73 -10.89
C GLU A 31 -16.78 8.37 -10.16
N VAL A 32 -17.94 7.71 -10.13
CA VAL A 32 -18.07 6.35 -9.60
C VAL A 32 -17.13 5.39 -10.30
N LYS A 33 -17.09 5.47 -11.64
CA LYS A 33 -16.22 4.63 -12.45
C LYS A 33 -14.75 4.86 -12.10
N VAL A 34 -14.32 6.12 -12.01
CA VAL A 34 -12.92 6.45 -11.67
C VAL A 34 -12.57 6.00 -10.25
N ILE A 35 -13.44 6.21 -9.27
CA ILE A 35 -13.22 5.72 -7.90
C ILE A 35 -13.10 4.19 -7.88
N LEU A 36 -13.95 3.47 -8.61
CA LEU A 36 -13.88 2.02 -8.74
C LEU A 36 -12.56 1.57 -9.41
N GLU A 37 -12.18 2.22 -10.51
CA GLU A 37 -10.92 1.95 -11.21
C GLU A 37 -9.72 2.20 -10.29
N GLU A 38 -9.67 3.32 -9.58
CA GLU A 38 -8.59 3.62 -8.63
C GLU A 38 -8.52 2.58 -7.51
N MET A 39 -9.64 2.20 -6.90
CA MET A 39 -9.66 1.21 -5.81
C MET A 39 -9.26 -0.19 -6.27
N LEU A 40 -9.59 -0.56 -7.51
CA LEU A 40 -9.23 -1.85 -8.09
C LEU A 40 -7.77 -1.87 -8.56
N MET A 41 -7.31 -0.81 -9.23
CA MET A 41 -5.93 -0.68 -9.71
C MET A 41 -4.92 -0.46 -8.57
N ALA A 42 -5.33 0.20 -7.47
CA ALA A 42 -4.48 0.37 -6.29
C ALA A 42 -4.13 -0.95 -5.61
N ARG A 43 -4.91 -2.02 -5.83
CA ARG A 43 -4.55 -3.37 -5.38
C ARG A 43 -3.52 -4.03 -6.28
N ASP A 44 -3.67 -3.88 -7.59
CA ASP A 44 -2.78 -4.50 -8.59
C ASP A 44 -1.39 -3.83 -8.67
N GLN A 45 -1.21 -2.66 -8.06
CA GLN A 45 0.04 -1.90 -8.21
C GLN A 45 1.19 -2.42 -7.32
N VAL A 46 0.89 -3.19 -6.26
CA VAL A 46 1.90 -3.85 -5.43
C VAL A 46 1.32 -5.10 -4.77
N ASP A 47 1.16 -6.19 -5.53
CA ASP A 47 0.61 -7.45 -5.00
C ASP A 47 1.55 -8.14 -4.00
N ASN A 48 2.86 -7.85 -4.06
CA ASN A 48 3.84 -8.44 -3.16
C ASN A 48 5.09 -7.57 -2.99
N LEU A 49 5.87 -7.89 -1.96
CA LEU A 49 7.12 -7.19 -1.63
C LEU A 49 8.13 -7.19 -2.80
N ALA A 50 8.12 -8.23 -3.65
CA ALA A 50 9.03 -8.32 -4.78
C ALA A 50 8.65 -7.31 -5.89
N ASP A 51 7.35 -7.07 -6.11
CA ASP A 51 6.86 -6.06 -7.04
C ASP A 51 7.16 -4.65 -6.53
N LEU A 52 7.05 -4.43 -5.21
CA LEU A 52 7.50 -3.19 -4.57
C LEU A 52 9.01 -2.99 -4.82
N ALA A 53 9.83 -4.00 -4.53
CA ALA A 53 11.27 -3.92 -4.74
C ALA A 53 11.63 -3.65 -6.21
N ARG A 54 10.91 -4.26 -7.17
CA ARG A 54 11.08 -3.97 -8.60
C ARG A 54 10.64 -2.58 -8.99
N TYR A 55 9.56 -2.05 -8.41
CA TYR A 55 9.12 -0.70 -8.68
C TYR A 55 10.18 0.34 -8.25
N TRP A 56 10.75 0.18 -7.06
CA TRP A 56 11.74 1.12 -6.53
C TRP A 56 13.16 0.91 -7.06
N PHE A 57 13.56 -0.34 -7.30
CA PHE A 57 14.96 -0.70 -7.60
C PHE A 57 15.14 -1.42 -8.94
N GLY A 58 14.08 -1.69 -9.71
CA GLY A 58 14.15 -2.53 -10.91
C GLY A 58 14.69 -1.83 -12.16
N ASN A 59 14.63 -0.50 -12.22
CA ASN A 59 15.09 0.25 -13.39
C ASN A 59 16.57 0.66 -13.29
N ASP A 60 17.01 1.04 -12.08
CA ASP A 60 18.37 1.51 -11.78
C ASP A 60 18.93 0.81 -10.54
N GLY A 61 18.77 -0.52 -10.48
CA GLY A 61 19.23 -1.33 -9.36
C GLY A 61 20.72 -1.12 -9.07
N VAL A 62 21.04 -0.96 -7.79
CA VAL A 62 22.42 -0.79 -7.31
C VAL A 62 22.89 -2.10 -6.69
N GLU A 63 24.03 -2.61 -7.16
CA GLU A 63 24.72 -3.73 -6.52
C GLU A 63 25.19 -3.28 -5.14
N LEU A 64 24.76 -3.98 -4.09
CA LEU A 64 25.15 -3.66 -2.73
C LEU A 64 26.46 -4.37 -2.40
N GLU A 65 27.44 -3.62 -1.92
CA GLU A 65 28.64 -4.16 -1.32
C GLU A 65 28.26 -5.11 -0.17
N THR A 66 28.94 -6.26 -0.08
CA THR A 66 28.71 -7.20 1.01
C THR A 66 28.95 -6.53 2.35
N HIS A 67 27.89 -6.44 3.17
CA HIS A 67 28.01 -5.96 4.55
C HIS A 67 28.99 -6.86 5.31
N PRO A 68 29.84 -6.30 6.20
CA PRO A 68 30.74 -7.09 7.03
C PRO A 68 29.96 -8.15 7.82
N SER A 69 30.59 -9.31 8.04
CA SER A 69 30.01 -10.43 8.79
C SER A 69 29.51 -9.95 10.15
N VAL A 70 28.19 -9.88 10.30
CA VAL A 70 27.55 -9.70 11.60
C VAL A 70 27.54 -11.07 12.25
N PHE A 71 28.45 -11.30 13.19
CA PHE A 71 28.32 -12.45 14.07
C PHE A 71 27.01 -12.29 14.85
N PRO A 72 26.15 -13.32 14.91
CA PRO A 72 24.98 -13.25 15.79
C PRO A 72 25.49 -12.93 17.19
N GLN A 73 24.99 -11.86 17.79
CA GLN A 73 25.16 -11.62 19.21
C GLN A 73 24.36 -12.70 19.93
N THR A 74 24.96 -13.89 20.08
CA THR A 74 24.47 -14.90 21.00
C THR A 74 24.41 -14.23 22.36
N GLU A 75 23.22 -14.18 22.97
CA GLU A 75 22.94 -13.69 24.32
C GLU A 75 23.69 -14.55 25.35
N ALA A 76 25.01 -14.43 25.41
CA ALA A 76 25.87 -15.22 26.27
C ALA A 76 26.78 -14.32 27.11
N GLU A 77 26.20 -13.28 27.73
CA GLU A 77 26.83 -12.51 28.81
C GLU A 77 25.73 -11.98 29.75
N LEU A 78 24.98 -12.89 30.39
CA LEU A 78 24.14 -12.56 31.55
C LEU A 78 24.38 -13.49 32.75
N ASP A 79 25.53 -14.16 32.84
CA ASP A 79 25.83 -14.99 34.01
C ASP A 79 27.31 -14.90 34.44
N CYS A 80 27.67 -13.78 35.07
CA CYS A 80 28.95 -13.67 35.78
C CYS A 80 28.87 -12.97 37.16
N ASP A 81 27.72 -12.42 37.58
CA ASP A 81 27.63 -11.63 38.82
C ASP A 81 26.66 -12.18 39.88
N TYR A 82 26.49 -13.51 39.99
CA TYR A 82 25.68 -14.11 41.08
C TYR A 82 26.45 -14.95 42.12
N PHE A 83 27.79 -14.97 42.11
CA PHE A 83 28.56 -15.65 43.17
C PHE A 83 29.79 -14.86 43.63
N ARG A 84 29.57 -13.64 44.13
CA ARG A 84 30.49 -13.04 45.10
C ARG A 84 29.77 -12.00 45.96
N HIS A 85 29.09 -12.46 47.02
CA HIS A 85 29.24 -11.97 48.39
C HIS A 85 28.41 -12.79 49.38
#